data_AF-A0A517W1B5-F1
#
_entry.id   AF-A0A517W1B5-F1
#
_cell.length_a   1.000
_cell.length_b   1.000
_cell.length_c   1.000
_cell.angle_alpha   90.00
_cell.angle_beta   90.00
_cell.angle_gamma   90.00
#
_symmetry.space_group_name_H-M   'P 1'
#
loop_
_entity.id
_entity.type
_entity.pdbx_description
1 polymer ?
#
loop_
_entity_poly.entity_id
_entity_poly.type
_entity_poly.pdbx_seq_one_letter_code
_entity_poly.pdbx_strand_id
1 'polypeptide(L)'
;MKYLTYYRSGLLLGLMMITQLSYSSYTFAEDVTWKAGSASVVITPEKDLWMAGYGGRTAPAEGKLHDLWLKVLVIEASNGHRGVIVSTDTLGIPQSIYNNVCAALKEKFDLDRNQIMLNSSHTHCGPVLRGALHDIYPLNANHLKDINEYSDKLEQKLVTAVGTAIKKLEPASLYSGEGFTSFAVNRRTNKEAEVPKLRLANELKGPIDHSVPILAVKDKAGKLKTIVFGYACHNTTLSFQKWCGDYAGFAQYDLEAMFPGVTAMFYMGCGADQNPLPRRTVDLAQSYGSRLAHAVADVVRLPMVELDPELKTEIEIIDIKLGAHLTKSELEKIASGSPSSYRTRWGSRLLKQLNSGKPFIKSYPFPVEVWRLGKKQLWIAIGGEVVIDYALAMKKEYGPDTWVTGYANDVMAYTPSLRVLKEGGYEGNTSMAVYGMPSHRWSEEIEDKIVESVQRQVKKIRDGK
;
A
#
# COMPACT_ATOMS: atom_id res chain seq x y z
N MET A 1 3.98 60.35 -70.55
CA MET A 1 4.44 59.10 -69.90
C MET A 1 4.05 57.94 -70.80
N LYS A 2 5.02 57.37 -71.53
CA LYS A 2 4.82 56.36 -72.58
C LYS A 2 5.17 54.96 -72.05
N TYR A 3 4.27 54.00 -72.31
CA TYR A 3 4.46 52.62 -72.79
C TYR A 3 5.67 51.77 -72.31
N LEU A 4 5.50 50.49 -71.94
CA LEU A 4 5.38 49.32 -72.83
C LEU A 4 5.59 47.99 -72.08
N THR A 5 4.72 47.04 -72.40
CA THR A 5 4.77 45.58 -72.16
C THR A 5 5.94 44.93 -72.88
N TYR A 6 6.57 43.88 -72.31
CA TYR A 6 7.32 42.89 -73.11
C TYR A 6 7.24 41.47 -72.51
N TYR A 7 6.73 40.55 -73.34
CA TYR A 7 6.90 39.10 -73.24
C TYR A 7 8.36 38.72 -73.44
N ARG A 8 8.84 37.70 -72.72
CA ARG A 8 9.91 36.82 -73.17
C ARG A 8 9.62 35.37 -72.81
N SER A 9 9.37 34.60 -73.86
CA SER A 9 9.43 33.15 -73.94
C SER A 9 10.87 32.67 -73.73
N GLY A 10 11.06 31.67 -72.87
CA GLY A 10 12.34 30.99 -72.66
C GLY A 10 12.09 29.50 -72.47
N LEU A 11 12.45 28.72 -73.50
CA LEU A 11 12.55 27.27 -73.48
C LEU A 11 13.60 26.86 -72.43
N LEU A 12 13.27 25.96 -71.50
CA LEU A 12 14.24 25.26 -70.67
C LEU A 12 13.84 23.80 -70.56
N LEU A 13 14.52 22.98 -71.35
CA LEU A 13 14.62 21.54 -71.22
C LEU A 13 15.27 21.22 -69.86
N GLY A 14 14.48 20.66 -68.94
CA GLY A 14 14.96 20.14 -67.66
C GLY A 14 14.80 18.62 -67.62
N LEU A 15 15.92 17.92 -67.55
CA LEU A 15 16.03 16.47 -67.37
C LEU A 15 15.10 15.94 -66.28
N MET A 16 14.26 14.94 -66.61
CA MET A 16 13.66 14.05 -65.63
C MET A 16 14.74 13.11 -65.06
N MET A 17 15.30 13.46 -63.91
CA MET A 17 16.02 12.51 -63.06
C MET A 17 14.98 11.62 -62.36
N ILE A 18 14.86 10.37 -62.81
CA ILE A 18 14.16 9.32 -62.05
C ILE A 18 15.03 9.00 -60.83
N THR A 19 14.67 9.57 -59.68
CA THR A 19 15.19 9.13 -58.39
C THR A 19 14.45 7.85 -58.01
N GLN A 20 15.11 6.71 -58.14
CA GLN A 20 14.67 5.49 -57.48
C GLN A 20 14.77 5.73 -55.97
N LEU A 21 13.65 6.05 -55.32
CA LEU A 21 13.51 5.94 -53.88
C LEU A 21 13.59 4.46 -53.53
N SER A 22 14.78 4.01 -53.15
CA SER A 22 14.96 2.80 -52.36
C SER A 22 14.12 2.97 -51.09
N TYR A 23 12.97 2.30 -51.01
CA TYR A 23 12.27 2.11 -49.75
C TYR A 23 13.17 1.23 -48.87
N SER A 24 14.06 1.88 -48.11
CA SER A 24 14.63 1.25 -46.93
C SER A 24 13.46 0.98 -46.00
N SER A 25 13.03 -0.28 -45.94
CA SER A 25 12.19 -0.79 -44.87
C SER A 25 12.96 -0.63 -43.57
N TYR A 26 12.90 0.56 -42.97
CA TYR A 26 13.21 0.73 -41.57
C TYR A 26 12.13 -0.03 -40.83
N THR A 27 12.40 -1.29 -40.52
CA THR A 27 11.78 -1.93 -39.36
C THR A 27 12.16 -1.05 -38.18
N PHE A 28 11.25 -0.16 -37.77
CA PHE A 28 11.33 0.45 -36.45
C PHE A 28 11.48 -0.72 -35.49
N ALA A 29 12.63 -0.80 -34.82
CA ALA A 29 12.76 -1.66 -33.67
C ALA A 29 11.56 -1.32 -32.77
N GLU A 30 10.76 -2.31 -32.43
CA GLU A 30 9.67 -2.13 -31.48
C GLU A 30 10.33 -1.56 -30.21
N ASP A 31 10.07 -0.29 -29.90
CA ASP A 31 10.75 0.40 -28.80
C ASP A 31 10.58 -0.46 -27.55
N VAL A 32 11.71 -0.98 -27.05
CA VAL A 32 11.76 -1.80 -25.85
C VAL A 32 11.30 -0.90 -24.70
N THR A 33 10.03 -1.04 -24.31
CA THR A 33 9.35 -0.11 -23.41
C THR A 33 8.50 -0.87 -22.41
N TRP A 34 8.11 -0.20 -21.33
CA TRP A 34 7.13 -0.76 -20.40
C TRP A 34 5.76 -0.82 -21.07
N LYS A 35 4.88 -1.70 -20.61
CA LYS A 35 3.44 -1.48 -20.75
C LYS A 35 2.82 -1.28 -19.39
N ALA A 36 1.78 -0.46 -19.32
CA ALA A 36 1.05 -0.21 -18.10
C ALA A 36 -0.45 -0.10 -18.36
N GLY A 37 -1.25 -0.57 -17.40
CA GLY A 37 -2.69 -0.47 -17.45
C GLY A 37 -3.23 -0.33 -16.03
N SER A 38 -4.21 0.57 -15.84
CA SER A 38 -4.82 0.79 -14.52
C SER A 38 -6.34 0.67 -14.52
N ALA A 39 -6.87 0.31 -13.36
CA ALA A 39 -8.31 0.19 -13.13
C ALA A 39 -8.65 0.64 -11.71
N SER A 40 -9.80 1.29 -11.56
CA SER A 40 -10.34 1.76 -10.28
C SER A 40 -11.76 1.25 -10.12
N VAL A 41 -12.12 0.79 -8.93
CA VAL A 41 -13.46 0.32 -8.60
C VAL A 41 -13.85 0.81 -7.21
N VAL A 42 -15.09 1.26 -7.07
CA VAL A 42 -15.66 1.61 -5.76
C VAL A 42 -15.89 0.34 -4.95
N ILE A 43 -15.36 0.33 -3.73
CA ILE A 43 -15.52 -0.76 -2.76
C ILE A 43 -16.35 -0.35 -1.54
N THR A 44 -16.87 0.88 -1.48
CA THR A 44 -17.76 1.30 -0.39
C THR A 44 -18.89 0.28 -0.17
N PRO A 45 -19.08 -0.25 1.05
CA PRO A 45 -20.20 -1.14 1.35
C PRO A 45 -21.55 -0.48 1.09
N GLU A 46 -22.46 -1.24 0.46
CA GLU A 46 -23.86 -0.82 0.26
C GLU A 46 -24.70 -0.97 1.54
N LYS A 47 -24.33 -1.92 2.41
CA LYS A 47 -24.91 -2.10 3.74
C LYS A 47 -24.03 -1.43 4.79
N ASP A 48 -24.65 -0.99 5.88
CA ASP A 48 -23.91 -0.55 7.06
C ASP A 48 -23.20 -1.74 7.71
N LEU A 49 -21.87 -1.72 7.68
CA LEU A 49 -20.99 -2.74 8.26
C LEU A 49 -20.18 -2.12 9.40
N TRP A 50 -19.64 -2.97 10.27
CA TRP A 50 -18.66 -2.52 11.25
C TRP A 50 -17.41 -1.96 10.56
N MET A 51 -16.93 -0.82 11.04
CA MET A 51 -15.69 -0.20 10.58
C MET A 51 -14.51 -0.77 11.36
N ALA A 52 -13.43 -1.13 10.66
CA ALA A 52 -12.28 -1.80 11.25
C ALA A 52 -11.31 -0.82 11.94
N GLY A 53 -10.54 -1.31 12.92
CA GLY A 53 -9.41 -0.60 13.53
C GLY A 53 -9.66 -0.16 14.98
N TYR A 54 -10.66 0.68 15.25
CA TYR A 54 -10.91 1.18 16.61
C TYR A 54 -11.78 0.24 17.44
N GLY A 55 -11.25 -0.27 18.56
CA GLY A 55 -12.02 -1.15 19.46
C GLY A 55 -13.07 -0.46 20.34
N GLY A 56 -13.15 0.87 20.29
CA GLY A 56 -14.16 1.66 20.99
C GLY A 56 -15.46 1.88 20.22
N ARG A 57 -15.61 1.33 19.00
CA ARG A 57 -16.86 1.48 18.23
C ARG A 57 -17.99 0.72 18.89
N THR A 58 -19.19 1.31 18.85
CA THR A 58 -20.41 0.76 19.45
C THR A 58 -21.50 0.45 18.43
N ALA A 59 -21.30 0.83 17.17
CA ALA A 59 -22.26 0.62 16.08
C ALA A 59 -21.54 0.39 14.73
N PRO A 60 -22.25 -0.10 13.70
CA PRO A 60 -21.82 -0.05 12.30
C PRO A 60 -21.61 1.38 11.78
N ALA A 61 -21.07 1.49 10.57
CA ALA A 61 -21.01 2.77 9.85
C ALA A 61 -22.41 3.35 9.61
N GLU A 62 -22.46 4.64 9.37
CA GLU A 62 -23.62 5.44 9.03
C GLU A 62 -23.27 6.30 7.81
N GLY A 63 -23.46 5.73 6.62
CA GLY A 63 -23.18 6.39 5.35
C GLY A 63 -21.68 6.65 5.09
N LYS A 64 -21.41 7.53 4.13
CA LYS A 64 -20.05 7.86 3.67
C LYS A 64 -19.79 9.36 3.67
N LEU A 65 -18.55 9.75 3.91
CA LEU A 65 -18.07 11.09 3.56
C LEU A 65 -17.67 11.14 2.08
N HIS A 66 -17.01 10.09 1.60
CA HIS A 66 -16.68 9.87 0.19
C HIS A 66 -16.47 8.37 -0.07
N ASP A 67 -16.31 7.98 -1.32
CA ASP A 67 -16.10 6.57 -1.66
C ASP A 67 -14.75 6.04 -1.20
N LEU A 68 -14.76 4.74 -0.87
CA LEU A 68 -13.60 3.89 -0.67
C LEU A 68 -13.27 3.21 -1.99
N TRP A 69 -11.98 3.18 -2.34
CA TRP A 69 -11.52 2.68 -3.63
C TRP A 69 -10.65 1.43 -3.50
N LEU A 70 -10.76 0.57 -4.52
CA LEU A 70 -9.73 -0.39 -4.89
C LEU A 70 -9.19 0.05 -6.24
N LYS A 71 -7.86 0.22 -6.31
CA LYS A 71 -7.16 0.65 -7.52
C LYS A 71 -6.06 -0.34 -7.83
N VAL A 72 -5.86 -0.62 -9.11
CA VAL A 72 -4.87 -1.57 -9.61
C VAL A 72 -4.03 -0.88 -10.67
N LEU A 73 -2.72 -1.10 -10.59
CA LEU A 73 -1.76 -0.85 -11.66
C LEU A 73 -1.11 -2.19 -12.03
N VAL A 74 -1.20 -2.56 -13.30
CA VAL A 74 -0.41 -3.64 -13.88
C VAL A 74 0.68 -3.02 -14.72
N ILE A 75 1.92 -3.44 -14.50
CA ILE A 75 3.10 -3.09 -15.30
C ILE A 75 3.65 -4.35 -15.96
N GLU A 76 4.13 -4.24 -17.18
CA GLU A 76 4.76 -5.31 -17.95
C GLU A 76 6.13 -4.83 -18.43
N ALA A 77 7.19 -5.51 -18.02
CA ALA A 77 8.54 -5.27 -18.47
C ALA A 77 8.74 -5.73 -19.92
N SER A 78 9.86 -5.34 -20.52
CA SER A 78 10.20 -5.68 -21.92
C SER A 78 10.22 -7.18 -22.23
N ASN A 79 10.52 -8.02 -21.25
CA ASN A 79 10.52 -9.48 -21.37
C ASN A 79 9.13 -10.12 -21.14
N GLY A 80 8.08 -9.31 -20.98
CA GLY A 80 6.72 -9.78 -20.67
C GLY A 80 6.47 -10.07 -19.19
N HIS A 81 7.47 -9.94 -18.30
CA HIS A 81 7.28 -10.15 -16.87
C HIS A 81 6.38 -9.06 -16.28
N ARG A 82 5.34 -9.47 -15.56
CA ARG A 82 4.32 -8.56 -15.02
C ARG A 82 4.49 -8.32 -13.52
N GLY A 83 4.07 -7.14 -13.08
CA GLY A 83 3.86 -6.80 -11.68
C GLY A 83 2.47 -6.18 -11.51
N VAL A 84 1.78 -6.55 -10.45
CA VAL A 84 0.46 -6.05 -10.07
C VAL A 84 0.55 -5.35 -8.72
N ILE A 85 0.34 -4.03 -8.73
CA ILE A 85 0.26 -3.22 -7.53
C ILE A 85 -1.22 -2.94 -7.27
N VAL A 86 -1.69 -3.29 -6.09
CA VAL A 86 -3.06 -3.01 -5.64
C VAL A 86 -3.01 -2.02 -4.49
N SER A 87 -3.90 -1.02 -4.52
CA SER A 87 -4.15 -0.08 -3.42
C SER A 87 -5.60 -0.19 -3.01
N THR A 88 -5.88 -0.30 -1.72
CA THR A 88 -7.24 -0.39 -1.19
C THR A 88 -7.47 0.56 -0.04
N ASP A 89 -8.64 1.22 -0.01
CA ASP A 89 -9.14 1.94 1.16
C ASP A 89 -9.76 0.98 2.18
N THR A 90 -8.91 0.12 2.73
CA THR A 90 -9.24 -0.84 3.80
C THR A 90 -8.25 -0.72 4.95
N LEU A 91 -8.59 -1.30 6.10
CA LEU A 91 -7.65 -1.36 7.23
C LEU A 91 -6.45 -2.27 6.88
N GLY A 92 -6.71 -3.45 6.37
CA GLY A 92 -5.66 -4.43 6.13
C GLY A 92 -6.25 -5.62 5.43
N ILE A 93 -5.45 -6.31 4.64
CA ILE A 93 -5.86 -7.52 3.94
C ILE A 93 -5.46 -8.72 4.80
N PRO A 94 -6.41 -9.55 5.27
CA PRO A 94 -6.07 -10.76 6.01
C PRO A 94 -5.55 -11.86 5.09
N GLN A 95 -4.70 -12.75 5.62
CA GLN A 95 -4.10 -13.89 4.91
C GLN A 95 -5.08 -14.68 4.04
N SER A 96 -6.30 -14.94 4.54
CA SER A 96 -7.31 -15.70 3.79
C SER A 96 -7.67 -15.01 2.46
N ILE A 97 -7.88 -13.70 2.50
CA ILE A 97 -8.18 -12.88 1.32
C ILE A 97 -6.97 -12.85 0.39
N TYR A 98 -5.76 -12.64 0.93
CA TYR A 98 -4.53 -12.63 0.15
C TYR A 98 -4.30 -13.96 -0.60
N ASN A 99 -4.45 -15.09 0.10
CA ASN A 99 -4.27 -16.41 -0.48
C ASN A 99 -5.31 -16.72 -1.56
N ASN A 100 -6.59 -16.41 -1.31
CA ASN A 100 -7.64 -16.61 -2.30
C ASN A 100 -7.41 -15.78 -3.56
N VAL A 101 -7.02 -14.51 -3.39
CA VAL A 101 -6.72 -13.59 -4.49
C VAL A 101 -5.53 -14.08 -5.30
N CYS A 102 -4.40 -14.42 -4.67
CA CYS A 102 -3.24 -14.94 -5.39
C CYS A 102 -3.56 -16.23 -6.15
N ALA A 103 -4.32 -17.15 -5.54
CA ALA A 103 -4.74 -18.38 -6.21
C ALA A 103 -5.62 -18.08 -7.45
N ALA A 104 -6.60 -17.19 -7.31
CA ALA A 104 -7.47 -16.80 -8.41
C ALA A 104 -6.74 -16.05 -9.53
N LEU A 105 -5.75 -15.22 -9.19
CA LEU A 105 -4.92 -14.50 -10.18
C LEU A 105 -3.96 -15.45 -10.90
N LYS A 106 -3.40 -16.45 -10.21
CA LYS A 106 -2.62 -17.52 -10.83
C LYS A 106 -3.46 -18.32 -11.82
N GLU A 107 -4.66 -18.75 -11.40
CA GLU A 107 -5.56 -19.54 -12.26
C GLU A 107 -6.02 -18.77 -13.50
N LYS A 108 -6.39 -17.49 -13.36
CA LYS A 108 -7.00 -16.72 -14.46
C LYS A 108 -6.01 -16.01 -15.37
N PHE A 109 -4.84 -15.63 -14.86
CA PHE A 109 -3.91 -14.74 -15.56
C PHE A 109 -2.46 -15.21 -15.52
N ASP A 110 -2.20 -16.40 -14.95
CA ASP A 110 -0.87 -16.98 -14.76
C ASP A 110 0.09 -16.06 -13.98
N LEU A 111 -0.44 -15.27 -13.04
CA LEU A 111 0.36 -14.40 -12.17
C LEU A 111 0.82 -15.17 -10.93
N ASP A 112 2.14 -15.27 -10.76
CA ASP A 112 2.74 -15.83 -9.55
C ASP A 112 2.63 -14.86 -8.37
N ARG A 113 2.72 -15.40 -7.15
CA ARG A 113 2.55 -14.63 -5.92
C ARG A 113 3.54 -13.47 -5.78
N ASN A 114 4.79 -13.67 -6.23
CA ASN A 114 5.82 -12.62 -6.23
C ASN A 114 5.49 -11.46 -7.19
N GLN A 115 4.56 -11.64 -8.13
CA GLN A 115 4.14 -10.59 -9.05
C GLN A 115 2.99 -9.74 -8.48
N ILE A 116 2.53 -10.00 -7.25
CA ILE A 116 1.31 -9.42 -6.70
C ILE A 116 1.60 -8.78 -5.34
N MET A 117 1.62 -7.45 -5.33
CA MET A 117 1.76 -6.64 -4.12
C MET A 117 0.41 -6.00 -3.77
N LEU A 118 -0.20 -6.45 -2.68
CA LEU A 118 -1.47 -5.89 -2.19
C LEU A 118 -1.23 -4.88 -1.06
N ASN A 119 -1.68 -3.64 -1.24
CA ASN A 119 -1.53 -2.58 -0.26
C ASN A 119 -2.88 -2.12 0.30
N SER A 120 -2.87 -1.82 1.59
CA SER A 120 -4.00 -1.22 2.30
C SER A 120 -3.59 0.19 2.74
N SER A 121 -4.43 1.20 2.52
CA SER A 121 -4.21 2.53 3.07
C SER A 121 -4.28 2.54 4.60
N HIS A 122 -4.77 1.46 5.19
CA HIS A 122 -4.92 1.33 6.64
C HIS A 122 -5.83 2.41 7.23
N THR A 123 -6.85 2.81 6.46
CA THR A 123 -7.92 3.68 6.98
C THR A 123 -8.69 2.95 8.07
N HIS A 124 -8.83 3.60 9.23
CA HIS A 124 -9.72 3.13 10.29
C HIS A 124 -11.20 3.40 9.98
N CYS A 125 -11.49 3.98 8.81
CA CYS A 125 -12.83 4.23 8.32
C CYS A 125 -13.24 3.35 7.12
N GLY A 126 -12.61 2.18 6.99
CA GLY A 126 -12.99 1.10 6.07
C GLY A 126 -13.71 -0.06 6.78
N PRO A 127 -14.30 -1.02 6.02
CA PRO A 127 -15.07 -2.12 6.58
C PRO A 127 -14.21 -3.19 7.25
N VAL A 128 -14.79 -3.90 8.22
CA VAL A 128 -14.25 -5.17 8.74
C VAL A 128 -14.32 -6.22 7.64
N LEU A 129 -13.20 -6.93 7.44
CA LEU A 129 -13.07 -8.02 6.48
C LEU A 129 -13.10 -9.38 7.19
N ARG A 130 -13.41 -10.43 6.44
CA ARG A 130 -13.29 -11.81 6.89
C ARG A 130 -11.87 -12.07 7.38
N GLY A 131 -11.74 -12.66 8.58
CA GLY A 131 -10.43 -12.96 9.17
C GLY A 131 -9.80 -11.79 9.94
N ALA A 132 -10.40 -10.60 9.93
CA ALA A 132 -9.87 -9.42 10.62
C ALA A 132 -10.58 -9.14 11.94
N LEU A 133 -9.79 -8.80 12.97
CA LEU A 133 -10.25 -8.17 14.22
C LEU A 133 -11.46 -8.85 14.91
N HIS A 134 -11.53 -10.18 14.89
CA HIS A 134 -12.70 -10.95 15.33
C HIS A 134 -13.22 -10.60 16.72
N ASP A 135 -12.33 -10.37 17.68
CA ASP A 135 -12.72 -10.10 19.07
C ASP A 135 -13.00 -8.63 19.35
N ILE A 136 -12.61 -7.73 18.43
CA ILE A 136 -12.62 -6.29 18.68
C ILE A 136 -14.05 -5.74 18.77
N TYR A 137 -15.00 -6.32 18.04
CA TYR A 137 -16.40 -5.88 17.96
C TYR A 137 -17.37 -6.94 18.51
N PRO A 138 -18.53 -6.55 19.05
CA PRO A 138 -19.58 -7.48 19.49
C PRO A 138 -20.37 -8.02 18.27
N LEU A 139 -19.73 -8.83 17.42
CA LEU A 139 -20.32 -9.36 16.20
C LEU A 139 -21.30 -10.50 16.51
N ASN A 140 -22.49 -10.45 15.91
CA ASN A 140 -23.45 -11.55 15.93
C ASN A 140 -23.39 -12.34 14.59
N ALA A 141 -24.18 -13.41 14.46
CA ALA A 141 -24.17 -14.26 13.27
C ALA A 141 -24.53 -13.50 11.97
N ASN A 142 -25.44 -12.54 12.02
CA ASN A 142 -25.81 -11.73 10.86
C ASN A 142 -24.66 -10.79 10.46
N HIS A 143 -24.02 -10.13 11.42
CA HIS A 143 -22.83 -9.31 11.14
C HIS A 143 -21.71 -10.12 10.49
N LEU A 144 -21.45 -11.34 10.97
CA LEU A 144 -20.44 -12.23 10.39
C LEU A 144 -20.81 -12.65 8.96
N LYS A 145 -22.08 -12.94 8.70
CA LYS A 145 -22.58 -13.24 7.35
C LYS A 145 -22.36 -12.06 6.41
N ASP A 146 -22.76 -10.85 6.80
CA ASP A 146 -22.60 -9.66 5.97
C ASP A 146 -21.12 -9.31 5.70
N ILE A 147 -20.25 -9.48 6.71
CA ILE A 147 -18.78 -9.32 6.55
C ILE A 147 -18.22 -10.33 5.53
N ASN A 148 -18.65 -11.60 5.61
CA ASN A 148 -18.21 -12.63 4.68
C ASN A 148 -18.69 -12.34 3.25
N GLU A 149 -19.97 -12.00 3.06
CA GLU A 149 -20.54 -11.63 1.76
C GLU A 149 -19.81 -10.43 1.14
N TYR A 150 -19.51 -9.40 1.94
CA TYR A 150 -18.76 -8.26 1.47
C TYR A 150 -17.32 -8.65 1.08
N SER A 151 -16.66 -9.48 1.88
CA SER A 151 -15.29 -9.94 1.61
C SER A 151 -15.22 -10.76 0.31
N ASP A 152 -16.20 -11.62 0.04
CA ASP A 152 -16.28 -12.38 -1.21
C ASP A 152 -16.45 -11.46 -2.43
N LYS A 153 -17.31 -10.44 -2.31
CA LYS A 153 -17.47 -9.42 -3.36
C LYS A 153 -16.20 -8.60 -3.55
N LEU A 154 -15.47 -8.29 -2.47
CA LEU A 154 -14.20 -7.57 -2.54
C LEU A 154 -13.14 -8.39 -3.30
N GLU A 155 -12.99 -9.68 -2.98
CA GLU A 155 -12.09 -10.59 -3.70
C GLU A 155 -12.41 -10.64 -5.20
N GLN A 156 -13.70 -10.77 -5.55
CA GLN A 156 -14.16 -10.76 -6.94
C GLN A 156 -13.89 -9.43 -7.67
N LYS A 157 -14.14 -8.29 -6.99
CA LYS A 157 -13.85 -6.95 -7.51
C LYS A 157 -12.35 -6.78 -7.75
N LEU A 158 -11.50 -7.25 -6.84
CA LEU A 158 -10.05 -7.19 -6.99
C LEU A 158 -9.59 -7.96 -8.22
N VAL A 159 -9.97 -9.24 -8.33
CA VAL A 159 -9.59 -10.10 -9.47
C VAL A 159 -10.10 -9.52 -10.81
N THR A 160 -11.33 -8.99 -10.82
CA THR A 160 -11.90 -8.32 -12.00
C THR A 160 -11.15 -7.03 -12.36
N ALA A 161 -10.75 -6.24 -11.37
CA ALA A 161 -9.98 -5.01 -11.59
C ALA A 161 -8.60 -5.32 -12.17
N VAL A 162 -7.92 -6.37 -11.71
CA VAL A 162 -6.66 -6.85 -12.30
C VAL A 162 -6.86 -7.26 -13.75
N GLY A 163 -7.89 -8.07 -14.05
CA GLY A 163 -8.21 -8.43 -15.44
C GLY A 163 -8.52 -7.21 -16.33
N THR A 164 -9.16 -6.19 -15.78
CA THR A 164 -9.44 -4.92 -16.48
C THR A 164 -8.15 -4.14 -16.75
N ALA A 165 -7.25 -4.06 -15.78
CA ALA A 165 -5.96 -3.41 -15.93
C ALA A 165 -5.07 -4.13 -16.96
N ILE A 166 -5.04 -5.48 -16.96
CA ILE A 166 -4.33 -6.28 -17.98
C ILE A 166 -4.85 -5.96 -19.39
N LYS A 167 -6.18 -5.89 -19.57
CA LYS A 167 -6.79 -5.55 -20.88
C LYS A 167 -6.49 -4.14 -21.36
N LYS A 168 -6.06 -3.26 -20.45
CA LYS A 168 -5.70 -1.86 -20.73
C LYS A 168 -4.19 -1.64 -20.85
N LEU A 169 -3.37 -2.70 -20.86
CA LEU A 169 -1.93 -2.57 -21.05
C LEU A 169 -1.63 -1.85 -22.37
N GLU A 170 -1.05 -0.66 -22.24
CA GLU A 170 -0.57 0.16 -23.36
C GLU A 170 0.91 0.52 -23.11
N PRO A 171 1.71 0.76 -24.17
CA PRO A 171 3.09 1.19 -24.00
C PRO A 171 3.21 2.48 -23.14
N ALA A 172 4.16 2.50 -22.22
CA ALA A 172 4.33 3.52 -21.21
C ALA A 172 5.80 3.71 -20.80
N SER A 173 6.08 4.84 -20.15
CA SER A 173 7.32 5.07 -19.40
C SER A 173 7.01 5.15 -17.91
N LEU A 174 7.90 4.56 -17.09
CA LEU A 174 7.82 4.58 -15.64
C LEU A 174 8.91 5.49 -15.10
N TYR A 175 8.57 6.27 -14.08
CA TYR A 175 9.50 7.20 -13.43
C TYR A 175 9.45 7.04 -11.92
N SER A 176 10.60 7.06 -11.27
CA SER A 176 10.69 7.20 -9.81
C SER A 176 11.00 8.63 -9.40
N GLY A 177 10.51 8.99 -8.22
CA GLY A 177 10.84 10.24 -7.54
C GLY A 177 10.54 10.14 -6.04
N GLU A 178 10.98 11.15 -5.31
CA GLU A 178 10.72 11.29 -3.89
C GLU A 178 10.36 12.74 -3.57
N GLY A 179 9.20 12.93 -2.96
CA GLY A 179 8.76 14.20 -2.37
C GLY A 179 8.98 14.22 -0.87
N PHE A 180 8.46 15.27 -0.22
CA PHE A 180 8.62 15.44 1.22
C PHE A 180 7.34 16.02 1.85
N THR A 181 6.89 15.44 2.97
CA THR A 181 5.89 16.07 3.84
C THR A 181 6.05 15.62 5.30
N SER A 182 5.73 16.50 6.24
CA SER A 182 6.19 16.38 7.63
C SER A 182 5.10 16.28 8.69
N PHE A 183 3.88 15.85 8.34
CA PHE A 183 2.79 15.76 9.32
C PHE A 183 2.82 14.51 10.19
N ALA A 184 3.48 13.43 9.76
CA ALA A 184 3.72 12.27 10.60
C ALA A 184 4.48 12.67 11.87
N VAL A 185 4.17 11.99 12.98
CA VAL A 185 4.84 12.14 14.28
C VAL A 185 4.94 10.79 14.96
N ASN A 186 6.11 10.45 15.50
CA ASN A 186 6.29 9.24 16.29
C ASN A 186 5.43 9.30 17.57
N ARG A 187 4.39 8.48 17.65
CA ARG A 187 3.40 8.51 18.73
C ARG A 187 3.87 7.88 20.03
N ARG A 188 4.99 7.14 19.99
CA ARG A 188 5.59 6.48 21.16
C ARG A 188 6.39 7.45 22.01
N THR A 189 6.97 8.46 21.37
CA THR A 189 7.89 9.43 21.99
C THR A 189 7.30 10.83 22.14
N ASN A 190 6.13 11.09 21.53
CA ASN A 190 5.45 12.37 21.59
C ASN A 190 3.99 12.18 22.01
N LYS A 191 3.59 12.78 23.14
CA LYS A 191 2.19 12.77 23.58
C LYS A 191 1.36 13.67 22.67
N GLU A 192 0.24 13.16 22.18
CA GLU A 192 -0.63 13.84 21.21
C GLU A 192 -0.99 15.28 21.60
N ALA A 193 -1.34 15.53 22.87
CA ALA A 193 -1.69 16.86 23.36
C ALA A 193 -0.52 17.87 23.34
N GLU A 194 0.73 17.40 23.39
CA GLU A 194 1.93 18.25 23.44
C GLU A 194 2.50 18.53 22.04
N VAL A 195 2.10 17.75 21.03
CA VAL A 195 2.63 17.84 19.66
C VAL A 195 2.57 19.24 19.05
N PRO A 196 1.48 20.01 19.15
CA PRO A 196 1.45 21.37 18.60
C PRO A 196 2.56 22.27 19.18
N LYS A 197 2.80 22.20 20.48
CA LYS A 197 3.87 22.94 21.17
C LYS A 197 5.25 22.43 20.75
N LEU A 198 5.47 21.12 20.81
CA LEU A 198 6.75 20.50 20.44
C LEU A 198 7.11 20.80 18.98
N ARG A 199 6.13 20.81 18.07
CA ARG A 199 6.34 21.15 16.66
C ARG A 199 6.75 22.62 16.49
N LEU A 200 6.13 23.56 17.21
CA LEU A 200 6.53 24.97 17.20
C LEU A 200 7.97 25.18 17.70
N ALA A 201 8.38 24.41 18.70
CA ALA A 201 9.73 24.48 19.29
C ALA A 201 10.78 23.65 18.53
N ASN A 202 10.39 22.89 17.50
CA ASN A 202 11.23 21.90 16.83
C ASN A 202 11.82 20.83 17.78
N GLU A 203 11.00 20.37 18.74
CA GLU A 203 11.37 19.44 19.82
C GLU A 203 10.69 18.07 19.70
N LEU A 204 10.15 17.73 18.53
CA LEU A 204 9.60 16.39 18.29
C LEU A 204 10.71 15.33 18.38
N LYS A 205 10.40 14.20 19.02
CA LYS A 205 11.35 13.12 19.29
C LYS A 205 11.02 11.84 18.51
N GLY A 206 11.95 10.89 18.56
CA GLY A 206 11.79 9.55 18.03
C GLY A 206 12.08 9.44 16.53
N PRO A 207 12.20 8.20 16.04
CA PRO A 207 12.47 7.95 14.63
C PRO A 207 11.26 8.31 13.76
N ILE A 208 11.55 8.83 12.58
CA ILE A 208 10.56 9.28 11.61
C ILE A 208 11.10 9.18 10.17
N ASP A 209 10.21 8.98 9.21
CA ASP A 209 10.49 9.08 7.78
C ASP A 209 9.43 9.99 7.15
N HIS A 210 9.88 11.13 6.59
CA HIS A 210 9.03 12.13 5.93
C HIS A 210 9.10 12.09 4.41
N SER A 211 9.83 11.11 3.85
CA SER A 211 9.85 10.88 2.42
C SER A 211 8.47 10.53 1.87
N VAL A 212 8.22 10.96 0.63
CA VAL A 212 7.03 10.64 -0.15
C VAL A 212 7.51 9.94 -1.42
N PRO A 213 7.74 8.62 -1.40
CA PRO A 213 8.15 7.87 -2.59
C PRO A 213 7.04 7.86 -3.65
N ILE A 214 7.42 8.00 -4.92
CA ILE A 214 6.51 8.19 -6.07
C ILE A 214 6.94 7.32 -7.25
N LEU A 215 6.00 6.54 -7.77
CA LEU A 215 6.07 5.92 -9.09
C LEU A 215 5.06 6.62 -10.01
N ALA A 216 5.54 7.28 -11.06
CA ALA A 216 4.71 7.91 -12.08
C ALA A 216 4.73 7.09 -13.38
N VAL A 217 3.55 6.91 -13.98
CA VAL A 217 3.38 6.21 -15.27
C VAL A 217 2.89 7.22 -16.29
N LYS A 218 3.63 7.38 -17.39
CA LYS A 218 3.27 8.25 -18.52
C LYS A 218 3.06 7.42 -19.78
N ASP A 219 2.11 7.82 -20.63
CA ASP A 219 1.93 7.19 -21.95
C ASP A 219 3.00 7.65 -22.96
N LYS A 220 2.95 7.13 -24.20
CA LYS A 220 3.87 7.51 -25.29
C LYS A 220 3.86 9.01 -25.62
N ALA A 221 2.79 9.74 -25.29
CA ALA A 221 2.71 11.18 -25.51
C ALA A 221 3.24 11.98 -24.31
N GLY A 222 3.78 11.32 -23.28
CA GLY A 222 4.25 11.93 -22.05
C GLY A 222 3.13 12.34 -21.09
N LYS A 223 1.87 11.97 -21.37
CA LYS A 223 0.75 12.30 -20.50
C LYS A 223 0.75 11.38 -19.29
N LEU A 224 0.60 11.96 -18.10
CA LEU A 224 0.51 11.23 -16.84
C LEU A 224 -0.79 10.40 -16.79
N LYS A 225 -0.66 9.11 -16.43
CA LYS A 225 -1.77 8.12 -16.43
C LYS A 225 -2.05 7.57 -15.06
N THR A 226 -1.00 7.23 -14.32
CA THR A 226 -1.11 6.65 -12.98
C THR A 226 -0.01 7.22 -12.09
N ILE A 227 -0.34 7.49 -10.84
CA ILE A 227 0.61 7.86 -9.80
C ILE A 227 0.43 6.85 -8.67
N VAL A 228 1.50 6.18 -8.25
CA VAL A 228 1.54 5.41 -7.00
C VAL A 228 2.44 6.16 -6.04
N PHE A 229 1.96 6.45 -4.83
CA PHE A 229 2.68 7.25 -3.85
C PHE A 229 2.54 6.68 -2.43
N GLY A 230 3.59 6.85 -1.63
CA GLY A 230 3.65 6.31 -0.27
C GLY A 230 3.80 7.38 0.80
N TYR A 231 3.38 7.05 2.03
CA TYR A 231 3.73 7.84 3.22
C TYR A 231 3.68 6.99 4.49
N ALA A 232 4.64 7.15 5.40
CA ALA A 232 4.73 6.39 6.65
C ALA A 232 3.95 7.06 7.79
N CYS A 233 2.61 6.94 7.77
CA CYS A 233 1.74 7.54 8.78
C CYS A 233 0.41 6.79 8.90
N HIS A 234 -0.07 6.46 10.10
CA HIS A 234 -1.38 5.84 10.31
C HIS A 234 -2.53 6.69 9.72
N ASN A 235 -3.40 6.14 8.88
CA ASN A 235 -4.65 6.80 8.44
C ASN A 235 -5.69 6.83 9.57
N THR A 236 -5.40 7.65 10.58
CA THR A 236 -6.12 7.76 11.85
C THR A 236 -6.44 9.21 12.21
N THR A 237 -6.55 10.10 11.22
CA THR A 237 -6.99 11.47 11.50
C THR A 237 -8.45 11.47 11.96
N LEU A 238 -9.28 10.58 11.41
CA LEU A 238 -10.72 10.48 11.70
C LEU A 238 -11.06 9.23 12.51
N SER A 239 -12.12 9.35 13.34
CA SER A 239 -12.67 8.25 14.14
C SER A 239 -14.20 8.24 14.22
N PHE A 240 -14.85 8.95 13.30
CA PHE A 240 -16.31 8.97 13.18
C PHE A 240 -16.87 7.65 12.62
N GLN A 241 -18.19 7.58 12.45
CA GLN A 241 -18.90 6.40 11.94
C GLN A 241 -19.20 6.50 10.43
N LYS A 242 -18.44 7.25 9.62
CA LYS A 242 -18.69 7.37 8.17
C LYS A 242 -17.59 6.70 7.36
N TRP A 243 -17.92 6.05 6.24
CA TRP A 243 -16.92 5.55 5.30
C TRP A 243 -16.05 6.71 4.79
N CYS A 244 -14.73 6.54 4.89
CA CYS A 244 -13.74 7.54 4.49
C CYS A 244 -12.36 6.89 4.32
N GLY A 245 -11.61 7.36 3.33
CA GLY A 245 -10.21 6.96 3.09
C GLY A 245 -9.20 7.71 3.96
N ASP A 246 -9.67 8.52 4.91
CA ASP A 246 -8.86 9.40 5.76
C ASP A 246 -7.96 10.34 4.91
N TYR A 247 -6.84 10.83 5.44
CA TYR A 247 -5.97 11.75 4.69
C TYR A 247 -5.47 11.14 3.36
N ALA A 248 -5.26 9.82 3.28
CA ALA A 248 -4.84 9.16 2.04
C ALA A 248 -5.93 9.19 0.98
N GLY A 249 -7.20 9.06 1.38
CA GLY A 249 -8.34 9.25 0.49
C GLY A 249 -8.37 10.67 -0.09
N PHE A 250 -8.26 11.68 0.78
CA PHE A 250 -8.18 13.08 0.34
C PHE A 250 -6.99 13.35 -0.58
N ALA A 251 -5.82 12.79 -0.29
CA ALA A 251 -4.64 12.94 -1.14
C ALA A 251 -4.87 12.38 -2.56
N GLN A 252 -5.55 11.23 -2.66
CA GLN A 252 -5.92 10.66 -3.95
C GLN A 252 -6.88 11.57 -4.72
N TYR A 253 -7.95 12.07 -4.09
CA TYR A 253 -8.89 12.99 -4.76
C TYR A 253 -8.21 14.29 -5.21
N ASP A 254 -7.36 14.88 -4.37
CA ASP A 254 -6.64 16.11 -4.70
C ASP A 254 -5.69 15.90 -5.88
N LEU A 255 -4.98 14.76 -5.95
CA LEU A 255 -4.14 14.42 -7.10
C LEU A 255 -4.94 14.21 -8.38
N GLU A 256 -6.07 13.51 -8.31
CA GLU A 256 -6.94 13.27 -9.47
C GLU A 256 -7.63 14.56 -9.96
N ALA A 257 -7.87 15.52 -9.06
CA ALA A 257 -8.34 16.85 -9.41
C ALA A 257 -7.24 17.71 -10.05
N MET A 258 -6.00 17.66 -9.53
CA MET A 258 -4.85 18.38 -10.10
C MET A 258 -4.41 17.82 -11.46
N PHE A 259 -4.59 16.52 -11.69
CA PHE A 259 -4.21 15.84 -12.92
C PHE A 259 -5.40 15.03 -13.50
N PRO A 260 -6.33 15.69 -14.21
CA PRO A 260 -7.53 15.03 -14.73
C PRO A 260 -7.23 13.80 -15.59
N GLY A 261 -7.85 12.68 -15.25
CA GLY A 261 -7.69 11.40 -15.94
C GLY A 261 -6.54 10.53 -15.43
N VAL A 262 -5.80 10.97 -14.40
CA VAL A 262 -4.85 10.14 -13.65
C VAL A 262 -5.59 9.23 -12.68
N THR A 263 -5.08 8.02 -12.49
CA THR A 263 -5.41 7.17 -11.34
C THR A 263 -4.37 7.38 -10.24
N ALA A 264 -4.75 7.96 -9.10
CA ALA A 264 -3.84 8.15 -7.96
C ALA A 264 -4.00 7.02 -6.94
N MET A 265 -2.92 6.35 -6.56
CA MET A 265 -2.90 5.16 -5.72
C MET A 265 -1.99 5.36 -4.52
N PHE A 266 -2.53 5.21 -3.31
CA PHE A 266 -1.73 5.32 -2.08
C PHE A 266 -1.25 3.94 -1.61
N TYR A 267 -0.01 3.84 -1.15
CA TYR A 267 0.45 2.72 -0.32
C TYR A 267 0.95 3.20 1.03
N MET A 268 0.83 2.34 2.03
CA MET A 268 1.21 2.68 3.39
C MET A 268 2.70 2.36 3.65
N GLY A 269 3.47 3.37 4.06
CA GLY A 269 4.85 3.14 4.53
C GLY A 269 4.89 2.44 5.89
N CYS A 270 6.07 2.35 6.52
CA CYS A 270 6.22 1.81 7.88
C CYS A 270 5.66 2.78 8.96
N GLY A 271 4.34 2.99 8.97
CA GLY A 271 3.67 4.00 9.77
C GLY A 271 3.12 3.55 11.13
N ALA A 272 3.41 2.32 11.59
CA ALA A 272 2.70 1.74 12.74
C ALA A 272 2.87 2.49 14.06
N ASP A 273 3.97 3.22 14.22
CA ASP A 273 4.25 4.09 15.35
C ASP A 273 4.21 5.58 14.97
N GLN A 274 3.62 5.93 13.82
CA GLN A 274 3.58 7.28 13.25
C GLN A 274 2.13 7.76 13.11
N ASN A 275 1.70 8.81 13.82
CA ASN A 275 0.34 9.35 13.69
C ASN A 275 0.33 10.73 13.00
N PRO A 276 -0.78 11.10 12.32
CA PRO A 276 -1.01 12.45 11.83
C PRO A 276 -1.51 13.29 13.00
N LEU A 277 -0.64 14.16 13.53
CA LEU A 277 -0.92 14.92 14.77
C LEU A 277 -0.79 16.43 14.55
N PRO A 278 -1.79 17.25 14.97
CA PRO A 278 -3.06 16.87 15.65
C PRO A 278 -4.07 16.14 14.75
N ARG A 279 -5.20 15.65 15.31
CA ARG A 279 -6.24 14.90 14.57
C ARG A 279 -7.65 15.17 15.10
N ARG A 280 -8.65 14.42 14.60
CA ARG A 280 -10.09 14.38 14.98
C ARG A 280 -11.04 15.30 14.21
N THR A 281 -10.57 16.03 13.19
CA THR A 281 -11.45 16.84 12.33
C THR A 281 -11.26 16.49 10.87
N VAL A 282 -12.33 16.69 10.07
CA VAL A 282 -12.29 16.52 8.61
C VAL A 282 -11.31 17.52 7.99
N ASP A 283 -11.29 18.75 8.47
CA ASP A 283 -10.36 19.79 7.99
C ASP A 283 -8.89 19.38 8.14
N LEU A 284 -8.53 18.70 9.25
CA LEU A 284 -7.18 18.18 9.42
C LEU A 284 -6.88 17.05 8.43
N ALA A 285 -7.83 16.14 8.21
CA ALA A 285 -7.65 15.05 7.25
C ALA A 285 -7.49 15.58 5.81
N GLN A 286 -8.31 16.57 5.44
CA GLN A 286 -8.19 17.28 4.16
C GLN A 286 -6.86 18.03 4.06
N SER A 287 -6.44 18.74 5.10
CA SER A 287 -5.18 19.47 5.12
C SER A 287 -3.98 18.52 4.94
N TYR A 288 -3.94 17.39 5.66
CA TYR A 288 -2.88 16.40 5.49
C TYR A 288 -2.90 15.73 4.13
N GLY A 289 -4.09 15.39 3.63
CA GLY A 289 -4.26 14.85 2.29
C GLY A 289 -3.75 15.81 1.23
N SER A 290 -4.09 17.09 1.32
CA SER A 290 -3.65 18.12 0.38
C SER A 290 -2.14 18.35 0.46
N ARG A 291 -1.56 18.39 1.66
CA ARG A 291 -0.10 18.48 1.83
C ARG A 291 0.63 17.31 1.19
N LEU A 292 0.10 16.09 1.32
CA LEU A 292 0.68 14.91 0.69
C LEU A 292 0.51 14.97 -0.84
N ALA A 293 -0.67 15.34 -1.33
CA ALA A 293 -0.95 15.49 -2.75
C ALA A 293 -0.03 16.53 -3.42
N HIS A 294 0.20 17.68 -2.77
CA HIS A 294 1.09 18.71 -3.29
C HIS A 294 2.56 18.26 -3.29
N ALA A 295 3.01 17.55 -2.24
CA ALA A 295 4.36 16.97 -2.21
C ALA A 295 4.61 16.01 -3.39
N VAL A 296 3.57 15.28 -3.83
CA VAL A 296 3.61 14.44 -5.03
C VAL A 296 3.54 15.28 -6.30
N ALA A 297 2.61 16.24 -6.37
CA ALA A 297 2.37 17.09 -7.53
C ALA A 297 3.61 17.89 -7.93
N ASP A 298 4.37 18.39 -6.95
CA ASP A 298 5.59 19.16 -7.19
C ASP A 298 6.67 18.32 -7.87
N VAL A 299 6.80 17.04 -7.49
CA VAL A 299 7.76 16.12 -8.11
C VAL A 299 7.34 15.72 -9.52
N VAL A 300 6.07 15.34 -9.74
CA VAL A 300 5.63 14.83 -11.06
C VAL A 300 5.58 15.90 -12.15
N ARG A 301 5.58 17.19 -11.78
CA ARG A 301 5.69 18.33 -12.70
C ARG A 301 7.12 18.59 -13.17
N LEU A 302 8.11 18.04 -12.50
CA LEU A 302 9.53 18.19 -12.81
C LEU A 302 10.07 16.97 -13.58
N PRO A 303 11.26 17.07 -14.20
CA PRO A 303 11.96 15.89 -14.70
C PRO A 303 12.19 14.87 -13.58
N MET A 304 11.82 13.62 -13.83
CA MET A 304 11.96 12.50 -12.90
C MET A 304 12.96 11.48 -13.43
N VAL A 305 13.37 10.54 -12.58
CA VAL A 305 14.28 9.45 -12.99
C VAL A 305 13.48 8.40 -13.75
N GLU A 306 13.73 8.26 -15.05
CA GLU A 306 13.12 7.20 -15.87
C GLU A 306 13.69 5.83 -15.48
N LEU A 307 12.81 4.83 -15.40
CA LEU A 307 13.15 3.46 -15.03
C LEU A 307 13.26 2.60 -16.29
N ASP A 308 14.36 1.86 -16.43
CA ASP A 308 14.53 0.87 -17.50
C ASP A 308 13.37 -0.15 -17.49
N PRO A 309 12.94 -0.68 -18.65
CA PRO A 309 11.86 -1.67 -18.80
C PRO A 309 12.24 -3.08 -18.30
N GLU A 310 12.74 -3.16 -17.07
CA GLU A 310 13.14 -4.36 -16.36
C GLU A 310 12.37 -4.47 -15.04
N LEU A 311 11.81 -5.65 -14.77
CA LEU A 311 11.17 -5.96 -13.50
C LEU A 311 11.73 -7.27 -12.96
N LYS A 312 12.14 -7.26 -11.69
CA LYS A 312 12.43 -8.47 -10.93
C LYS A 312 11.61 -8.49 -9.65
N THR A 313 11.09 -9.64 -9.29
CA THR A 313 10.16 -9.79 -8.16
C THR A 313 10.45 -11.07 -7.40
N GLU A 314 10.63 -10.98 -6.09
CA GLU A 314 10.79 -12.12 -5.18
C GLU A 314 9.81 -11.98 -4.02
N ILE A 315 9.33 -13.12 -3.52
CA ILE A 315 8.59 -13.18 -2.26
C ILE A 315 9.04 -14.38 -1.45
N GLU A 316 9.12 -14.21 -0.14
CA GLU A 316 9.34 -15.28 0.84
C GLU A 316 8.22 -15.24 1.88
N ILE A 317 7.61 -16.40 2.14
CA ILE A 317 6.71 -16.60 3.29
C ILE A 317 7.55 -17.23 4.39
N ILE A 318 8.03 -16.40 5.32
CA ILE A 318 8.85 -16.84 6.45
C ILE A 318 7.97 -17.22 7.63
N ASP A 319 8.39 -18.21 8.42
CA ASP A 319 7.68 -18.58 9.65
C ASP A 319 8.27 -17.81 10.83
N ILE A 320 7.46 -16.96 11.48
CA ILE A 320 7.88 -16.13 12.63
C ILE A 320 7.18 -16.63 13.89
N LYS A 321 7.95 -16.98 14.92
CA LYS A 321 7.36 -17.45 16.19
C LYS A 321 6.69 -16.34 16.97
N LEU A 322 5.59 -16.68 17.61
CA LEU A 322 5.01 -15.92 18.71
C LEU A 322 5.87 -16.04 19.96
N GLY A 323 5.72 -15.09 20.87
CA GLY A 323 6.26 -15.20 22.22
C GLY A 323 5.52 -16.29 23.01
N ALA A 324 5.81 -16.37 24.31
CA ALA A 324 5.10 -17.31 25.20
C ALA A 324 3.58 -17.14 25.07
N HIS A 325 2.85 -18.25 25.00
CA HIS A 325 1.39 -18.22 24.99
C HIS A 325 0.87 -17.78 26.35
N LEU A 326 -0.33 -17.21 26.33
CA LEU A 326 -1.07 -16.91 27.55
C LEU A 326 -1.35 -18.20 28.33
N THR A 327 -1.04 -18.17 29.61
CA THR A 327 -1.34 -19.26 30.54
C THR A 327 -2.85 -19.35 30.80
N LYS A 328 -3.31 -20.50 31.28
CA LYS A 328 -4.72 -20.69 31.69
C LYS A 328 -5.16 -19.63 32.71
N SER A 329 -4.33 -19.37 33.73
CA SER A 329 -4.61 -18.39 34.78
C SER A 329 -4.73 -16.96 34.23
N GLU A 330 -3.85 -16.56 33.30
CA GLU A 330 -3.96 -15.26 32.63
C GLU A 330 -5.26 -15.14 31.81
N LEU A 331 -5.60 -16.19 31.06
CA LEU A 331 -6.83 -16.22 30.28
C LEU A 331 -8.08 -16.16 31.15
N GLU A 332 -8.12 -16.88 32.28
CA GLU A 332 -9.20 -16.80 33.27
C GLU A 332 -9.36 -15.38 33.83
N LYS A 333 -8.23 -14.71 34.15
CA LYS A 333 -8.23 -13.32 34.60
C LYS A 333 -8.72 -12.33 33.54
N ILE A 334 -8.33 -12.50 32.29
CA ILE A 334 -8.78 -11.63 31.19
C ILE A 334 -10.28 -11.86 30.92
N ALA A 335 -10.72 -13.11 30.94
CA ALA A 335 -12.09 -13.53 30.69
C ALA A 335 -13.08 -13.11 31.79
N SER A 336 -12.62 -12.82 33.01
CA SER A 336 -13.46 -12.32 34.11
C SER A 336 -13.73 -10.81 34.07
N GLY A 337 -13.16 -10.10 33.10
CA GLY A 337 -13.41 -8.66 32.91
C GLY A 337 -14.81 -8.31 32.38
N SER A 338 -15.00 -7.04 32.06
CA SER A 338 -16.28 -6.57 31.50
C SER A 338 -16.57 -7.19 30.12
N PRO A 339 -17.76 -7.78 29.88
CA PRO A 339 -18.14 -8.31 28.56
C PRO A 339 -18.13 -7.28 27.42
N SER A 340 -18.26 -5.98 27.74
CA SER A 340 -18.16 -4.90 26.76
C SER A 340 -16.74 -4.70 26.23
N SER A 341 -15.72 -5.12 26.98
CA SER A 341 -14.32 -5.02 26.58
C SER A 341 -13.96 -6.07 25.54
N TYR A 342 -13.32 -5.65 24.45
CA TYR A 342 -12.79 -6.60 23.48
C TYR A 342 -11.71 -7.50 24.06
N ARG A 343 -10.95 -7.02 25.05
CA ARG A 343 -9.93 -7.85 25.73
C ARG A 343 -10.58 -9.02 26.44
N THR A 344 -11.73 -8.81 27.06
CA THR A 344 -12.49 -9.89 27.70
C THR A 344 -13.00 -10.88 26.66
N ARG A 345 -13.58 -10.42 25.53
CA ARG A 345 -13.97 -11.32 24.41
C ARG A 345 -12.80 -12.16 23.90
N TRP A 346 -11.65 -11.53 23.68
CA TRP A 346 -10.40 -12.19 23.28
C TRP A 346 -9.96 -13.26 24.29
N GLY A 347 -9.88 -12.92 25.58
CA GLY A 347 -9.52 -13.86 26.64
C GLY A 347 -10.50 -15.03 26.75
N SER A 348 -11.81 -14.75 26.70
CA SER A 348 -12.85 -15.79 26.73
C SER A 348 -12.77 -16.74 25.53
N ARG A 349 -12.54 -16.23 24.32
CA ARG A 349 -12.37 -17.06 23.12
C ARG A 349 -11.14 -17.96 23.23
N LEU A 350 -10.00 -17.41 23.63
CA LEU A 350 -8.76 -18.17 23.81
C LEU A 350 -8.87 -19.21 24.94
N LEU A 351 -9.51 -18.86 26.06
CA LEU A 351 -9.78 -19.81 27.14
C LEU A 351 -10.65 -20.97 26.67
N LYS A 352 -11.69 -20.68 25.88
CA LYS A 352 -12.54 -21.72 25.26
C LYS A 352 -11.75 -22.61 24.31
N GLN A 353 -10.87 -22.04 23.49
CA GLN A 353 -9.98 -22.80 22.61
C GLN A 353 -9.06 -23.72 23.42
N LEU A 354 -8.40 -23.20 24.45
CA LEU A 354 -7.53 -23.97 25.34
C LEU A 354 -8.27 -25.13 26.02
N ASN A 355 -9.45 -24.87 26.60
CA ASN A 355 -10.27 -25.87 27.26
C ASN A 355 -10.82 -26.94 26.30
N SER A 356 -10.93 -26.63 25.01
CA SER A 356 -11.33 -27.61 23.97
C SER A 356 -10.19 -28.52 23.50
N GLY A 357 -8.97 -28.35 24.04
CA GLY A 357 -7.79 -29.11 23.63
C GLY A 357 -7.20 -28.69 22.28
N LYS A 358 -7.75 -27.64 21.64
CA LYS A 358 -7.21 -27.10 20.38
C LYS A 358 -5.92 -26.34 20.67
N PRO A 359 -4.78 -26.72 20.07
CA PRO A 359 -3.52 -26.02 20.31
C PRO A 359 -3.58 -24.58 19.80
N PHE A 360 -2.84 -23.69 20.45
CA PHE A 360 -2.54 -22.37 19.92
C PHE A 360 -1.48 -22.46 18.81
N ILE A 361 -1.61 -21.60 17.80
CA ILE A 361 -0.55 -21.39 16.82
C ILE A 361 0.72 -20.94 17.57
N LYS A 362 1.88 -21.45 17.16
CA LYS A 362 3.18 -21.09 17.75
C LYS A 362 3.97 -20.10 16.89
N SER A 363 3.62 -20.04 15.62
CA SER A 363 4.25 -19.21 14.61
C SER A 363 3.23 -18.82 13.55
N TYR A 364 3.60 -17.86 12.71
CA TYR A 364 2.74 -17.31 11.67
C TYR A 364 3.48 -17.24 10.33
N PRO A 365 2.85 -17.66 9.21
CA PRO A 365 3.42 -17.50 7.88
C PRO A 365 3.35 -16.03 7.45
N PHE A 366 4.51 -15.38 7.39
CA PHE A 366 4.64 -13.94 7.26
C PHE A 366 5.24 -13.58 5.88
N PRO A 367 4.56 -12.74 5.07
CA PRO A 367 5.07 -12.35 3.77
C PRO A 367 6.13 -11.24 3.86
N VAL A 368 7.25 -11.46 3.18
CA VAL A 368 8.27 -10.45 2.87
C VAL A 368 8.51 -10.48 1.36
N GLU A 369 8.35 -9.36 0.69
CA GLU A 369 8.41 -9.25 -0.77
C GLU A 369 9.41 -8.16 -1.17
N VAL A 370 10.18 -8.41 -2.23
CA VAL A 370 11.16 -7.47 -2.75
C VAL A 370 11.05 -7.36 -4.27
N TRP A 371 10.83 -6.15 -4.76
CA TRP A 371 10.83 -5.82 -6.18
C TRP A 371 12.03 -4.95 -6.54
N ARG A 372 12.53 -5.12 -7.77
CA ARG A 372 13.41 -4.18 -8.45
C ARG A 372 12.73 -3.65 -9.69
N LEU A 373 12.44 -2.35 -9.68
CA LEU A 373 11.93 -1.62 -10.85
C LEU A 373 13.12 -0.98 -11.58
N GLY A 374 13.24 -1.27 -12.87
CA GLY A 374 14.42 -0.95 -13.65
C GLY A 374 15.70 -1.57 -13.05
N LYS A 375 16.82 -0.87 -13.24
CA LYS A 375 18.12 -1.35 -12.78
C LYS A 375 18.39 -1.12 -11.29
N LYS A 376 17.71 -0.17 -10.65
CA LYS A 376 18.10 0.36 -9.33
C LYS A 376 16.98 0.50 -8.30
N GLN A 377 15.76 0.86 -8.70
CA GLN A 377 14.72 1.20 -7.73
C GLN A 377 14.28 -0.04 -6.96
N LEU A 378 14.64 -0.09 -5.68
CA LEU A 378 14.22 -1.16 -4.77
C LEU A 378 12.92 -0.79 -4.08
N TRP A 379 12.03 -1.77 -4.00
CA TRP A 379 10.78 -1.67 -3.27
C TRP A 379 10.61 -2.92 -2.41
N ILE A 380 10.68 -2.73 -1.09
CA ILE A 380 10.55 -3.77 -0.08
C ILE A 380 9.18 -3.66 0.56
N ALA A 381 8.41 -4.75 0.55
CA ALA A 381 7.08 -4.84 1.12
C ALA A 381 7.06 -5.86 2.27
N ILE A 382 6.54 -5.44 3.43
CA ILE A 382 6.58 -6.21 4.68
C ILE A 382 5.15 -6.31 5.23
N GLY A 383 4.76 -7.52 5.64
CA GLY A 383 3.47 -7.78 6.27
C GLY A 383 3.27 -7.12 7.64
N GLY A 384 2.01 -6.96 8.04
CA GLY A 384 1.62 -6.39 9.34
C GLY A 384 1.72 -4.86 9.43
N GLU A 385 1.40 -4.32 10.60
CA GLU A 385 1.60 -2.89 10.89
C GLU A 385 3.07 -2.65 11.27
N VAL A 386 3.89 -2.28 10.27
CA VAL A 386 5.35 -2.16 10.42
C VAL A 386 5.77 -0.83 11.03
N VAL A 387 6.60 -0.88 12.08
CA VAL A 387 7.17 0.32 12.71
C VAL A 387 8.28 0.94 11.86
N ILE A 388 8.49 2.24 12.05
CA ILE A 388 9.38 3.06 11.21
C ILE A 388 10.85 2.58 11.15
N ASP A 389 11.30 1.84 12.17
CA ASP A 389 12.68 1.34 12.26
C ASP A 389 13.07 0.51 11.04
N TYR A 390 12.14 -0.28 10.49
CA TYR A 390 12.40 -1.07 9.29
C TYR A 390 12.67 -0.17 8.07
N ALA A 391 11.88 0.88 7.86
CA ALA A 391 12.10 1.80 6.75
C ALA A 391 13.49 2.46 6.85
N LEU A 392 13.86 2.94 8.04
CA LEU A 392 15.15 3.57 8.29
C LEU A 392 16.31 2.59 8.12
N ALA A 393 16.17 1.35 8.61
CA ALA A 393 17.19 0.32 8.46
C ALA A 393 17.41 -0.07 7.00
N MET A 394 16.33 -0.31 6.24
CA MET A 394 16.44 -0.67 4.82
C MET A 394 17.01 0.47 3.98
N LYS A 395 16.64 1.72 4.26
CA LYS A 395 17.23 2.89 3.57
C LYS A 395 18.70 3.07 3.90
N LYS A 396 19.09 2.83 5.17
CA LYS A 396 20.50 2.85 5.57
C LYS A 396 21.31 1.78 4.85
N GLU A 397 20.76 0.59 4.70
CA GLU A 397 21.44 -0.56 4.08
C GLU A 397 21.48 -0.48 2.54
N TYR A 398 20.36 -0.14 1.91
CA TYR A 398 20.19 -0.26 0.46
C TYR A 398 20.19 1.07 -0.30
N GLY A 399 20.22 2.19 0.41
CA GLY A 399 20.24 3.55 -0.12
C GLY A 399 18.99 4.35 0.23
N PRO A 400 19.10 5.69 0.34
CA PRO A 400 18.01 6.56 0.78
C PRO A 400 16.75 6.47 -0.09
N ASP A 401 16.91 6.20 -1.38
CA ASP A 401 15.82 6.08 -2.35
C ASP A 401 15.06 4.74 -2.26
N THR A 402 15.40 3.86 -1.31
CA THR A 402 14.73 2.57 -1.13
C THR A 402 13.30 2.78 -0.63
N TRP A 403 12.33 2.23 -1.36
CA TRP A 403 10.93 2.28 -0.95
C TRP A 403 10.63 1.13 0.01
N VAL A 404 9.97 1.45 1.12
CA VAL A 404 9.58 0.46 2.12
C VAL A 404 8.11 0.62 2.44
N THR A 405 7.36 -0.45 2.22
CA THR A 405 5.91 -0.53 2.41
C THR A 405 5.62 -1.47 3.56
N GLY A 406 4.83 -0.98 4.52
CA GLY A 406 4.20 -1.83 5.52
C GLY A 406 2.80 -2.23 5.06
N TYR A 407 2.10 -3.00 5.89
CA TYR A 407 0.69 -3.33 5.66
C TYR A 407 0.44 -4.04 4.32
N ALA A 408 1.49 -4.67 3.78
CA ALA A 408 1.49 -5.29 2.47
C ALA A 408 1.13 -6.77 2.59
N ASN A 409 0.34 -7.25 1.63
CA ASN A 409 -0.02 -8.65 1.42
C ASN A 409 -0.87 -9.27 2.54
N ASP A 410 -0.41 -9.24 3.78
CA ASP A 410 -1.13 -9.73 4.95
C ASP A 410 -0.94 -8.81 6.16
N VAL A 411 -2.02 -8.46 6.87
CA VAL A 411 -1.99 -7.61 8.07
C VAL A 411 -2.50 -8.40 9.27
N MET A 412 -1.59 -9.15 9.89
CA MET A 412 -1.88 -10.09 10.97
C MET A 412 -1.63 -9.55 12.38
N ALA A 413 -0.74 -8.58 12.53
CA ALA A 413 -0.39 -7.94 13.80
C ALA A 413 0.44 -6.69 13.54
N TYR A 414 0.81 -5.99 14.61
CA TYR A 414 1.95 -5.07 14.57
C TYR A 414 3.25 -5.84 14.34
N THR A 415 4.15 -5.24 13.57
CA THR A 415 5.49 -5.75 13.26
C THR A 415 6.52 -4.82 13.93
N PRO A 416 6.85 -5.04 15.21
CA PRO A 416 7.83 -4.24 15.93
C PRO A 416 9.27 -4.57 15.51
N SER A 417 10.18 -3.61 15.65
CA SER A 417 11.62 -3.89 15.74
C SER A 417 11.94 -4.51 17.10
N LEU A 418 13.13 -5.07 17.28
CA LEU A 418 13.59 -5.57 18.59
C LEU A 418 13.62 -4.45 19.62
N ARG A 419 13.96 -3.21 19.21
CA ARG A 419 13.89 -2.02 20.05
C ARG A 419 12.46 -1.81 20.58
N VAL A 420 11.48 -1.70 19.68
CA VAL A 420 10.07 -1.47 20.06
C VAL A 420 9.51 -2.64 20.88
N LEU A 421 9.89 -3.87 20.55
CA LEU A 421 9.51 -5.07 21.28
C LEU A 421 10.02 -5.04 22.72
N LYS A 422 11.27 -4.61 22.95
CA LYS A 422 11.88 -4.48 24.29
C LYS A 422 11.32 -3.30 25.09
N GLU A 423 11.03 -2.18 24.43
CA GLU A 423 10.33 -1.05 25.05
C GLU A 423 8.91 -1.40 25.49
N GLY A 424 8.27 -2.35 24.80
CA GLY A 424 6.90 -2.75 25.03
C GLY A 424 5.88 -1.71 24.56
N GLY A 425 4.80 -1.53 25.33
CA GLY A 425 3.69 -0.66 24.97
C GLY A 425 2.73 -1.29 23.95
N TYR A 426 2.07 -0.45 23.15
CA TYR A 426 1.01 -0.90 22.25
C TYR A 426 1.55 -1.79 21.12
N GLU A 427 2.46 -1.26 20.30
CA GLU A 427 3.05 -1.93 19.14
C GLU A 427 3.89 -3.17 19.53
N GLY A 428 4.54 -3.13 20.70
CA GLY A 428 5.43 -4.20 21.15
C GLY A 428 4.71 -5.35 21.87
N ASN A 429 3.76 -5.06 22.78
CA ASN A 429 3.33 -6.05 23.79
C ASN A 429 1.81 -6.21 23.99
N THR A 430 0.98 -5.31 23.44
CA THR A 430 -0.45 -5.32 23.82
C THR A 430 -1.43 -5.27 22.67
N SER A 431 -0.96 -4.99 21.45
CA SER A 431 -1.77 -4.94 20.22
C SER A 431 -2.18 -6.33 19.70
N MET A 432 -1.46 -7.39 20.06
CA MET A 432 -1.80 -8.77 19.66
C MET A 432 -3.26 -9.17 19.96
N ALA A 433 -3.84 -8.58 21.02
CA ALA A 433 -5.23 -8.80 21.38
C ALA A 433 -6.23 -8.30 20.33
N VAL A 434 -5.97 -7.19 19.63
CA VAL A 434 -6.90 -6.70 18.60
C VAL A 434 -6.94 -7.63 17.39
N TYR A 435 -5.83 -8.33 17.13
CA TYR A 435 -5.68 -9.32 16.07
C TYR A 435 -6.05 -10.75 16.51
N GLY A 436 -6.41 -10.94 17.78
CA GLY A 436 -6.85 -12.24 18.29
C GLY A 436 -5.72 -13.26 18.48
N MET A 437 -4.46 -12.83 18.53
CA MET A 437 -3.31 -13.73 18.69
C MET A 437 -3.24 -14.34 20.11
N PRO A 438 -2.74 -15.57 20.28
CA PRO A 438 -2.68 -16.28 21.57
C PRO A 438 -1.46 -15.90 22.45
N SER A 439 -0.76 -14.83 22.10
CA SER A 439 0.41 -14.31 22.84
C SER A 439 0.30 -12.80 22.96
N HIS A 440 1.04 -12.21 23.91
CA HIS A 440 1.16 -10.77 24.05
C HIS A 440 2.05 -10.14 22.98
N ARG A 441 3.02 -10.88 22.45
CA ARG A 441 4.04 -10.33 21.54
C ARG A 441 4.59 -11.39 20.59
N TRP A 442 5.28 -10.95 19.55
CA TRP A 442 6.14 -11.83 18.76
C TRP A 442 7.34 -12.29 19.59
N SER A 443 7.99 -13.37 19.16
CA SER A 443 9.31 -13.71 19.70
C SER A 443 10.35 -12.67 19.28
N GLU A 444 11.49 -12.66 19.96
CA GLU A 444 12.56 -11.68 19.70
C GLU A 444 13.28 -11.90 18.35
N GLU A 445 12.99 -13.00 17.64
CA GLU A 445 13.56 -13.29 16.32
C GLU A 445 12.89 -12.51 15.17
N ILE A 446 11.79 -11.80 15.41
CA ILE A 446 10.96 -11.16 14.37
C ILE A 446 11.76 -10.24 13.45
N GLU A 447 12.57 -9.34 14.02
CA GLU A 447 13.32 -8.36 13.23
C GLU A 447 14.39 -9.06 12.38
N ASP A 448 15.19 -9.93 13.00
CA ASP A 448 16.24 -10.68 12.32
C ASP A 448 15.67 -11.52 11.17
N LYS A 449 14.55 -12.23 11.39
CA LYS A 449 13.91 -13.06 10.35
C LYS A 449 13.49 -12.24 9.13
N ILE A 450 12.93 -11.05 9.36
CA ILE A 450 12.51 -10.15 8.27
C ILE A 450 13.74 -9.59 7.55
N VAL A 451 14.73 -9.08 8.29
CA VAL A 451 15.95 -8.49 7.71
C VAL A 451 16.72 -9.53 6.89
N GLU A 452 16.93 -10.74 7.44
CA GLU A 452 17.60 -11.82 6.73
C GLU A 452 16.85 -12.23 5.46
N SER A 453 15.52 -12.24 5.48
CA SER A 453 14.71 -12.52 4.28
C SER A 453 14.90 -11.44 3.22
N VAL A 454 14.84 -10.16 3.60
CA VAL A 454 15.10 -9.04 2.68
C VAL A 454 16.50 -9.17 2.08
N GLN A 455 17.52 -9.45 2.89
CA GLN A 455 18.90 -9.63 2.40
C GLN A 455 19.02 -10.76 1.38
N ARG A 456 18.40 -11.92 1.65
CA ARG A 456 18.37 -13.04 0.69
C ARG A 456 17.70 -12.63 -0.61
N GLN A 457 16.53 -12.00 -0.54
CA GLN A 457 15.75 -11.62 -1.72
C GLN A 457 16.44 -10.52 -2.53
N VAL A 458 16.97 -9.47 -1.88
CA VAL A 458 17.76 -8.40 -2.54
C VAL A 458 18.98 -8.98 -3.25
N LYS A 459 19.67 -9.94 -2.64
CA LYS A 459 20.79 -10.64 -3.28
C LYS A 459 20.34 -11.36 -4.55
N LYS A 460 19.25 -12.14 -4.49
CA LYS A 460 18.71 -12.84 -5.67
C LYS A 460 18.38 -11.91 -6.82
N ILE A 461 17.65 -10.82 -6.56
CA ILE A 461 17.25 -9.87 -7.63
C ILE A 461 18.45 -9.09 -8.20
N ARG A 462 19.49 -8.80 -7.41
CA ARG A 462 20.70 -8.10 -7.89
C ARG A 462 21.62 -9.04 -8.67
N ASP A 463 21.87 -10.24 -8.14
CA ASP A 463 22.87 -11.17 -8.67
C ASP A 463 22.30 -12.10 -9.77
N GLY A 464 20.97 -12.20 -9.88
CA GLY A 464 20.31 -13.08 -10.87
C GLY A 464 20.47 -14.57 -10.59
N LYS A 465 20.73 -14.96 -9.33
CA LYS A 465 20.89 -16.33 -8.86
C LYS A 465 19.93 -16.67 -7.73
#